data_AF-A0A6N7WFW2-F1
#
_entry.id   AF-A0A6N7WFW2-F1
#
_cell.length_a   1.000
_cell.length_b   1.000
_cell.length_c   1.000
_cell.angle_alpha   90.00
_cell.angle_beta   90.00
_cell.angle_gamma   90.00
#
_symmetry.space_group_name_H-M   'P 1'
#
loop_
_entity.id
_entity.type
_entity.pdbx_description
1 polymer ?
#
loop_
_entity_poly.entity_id
_entity_poly.type
_entity_poly.pdbx_seq_one_letter_code
_entity_poly.pdbx_strand_id
1 'polypeptide(L)'
;MQGELLCVSSREELRRAPVAGKIVLLCGELASEPLMPKGFVFWNPEEHREIISLLENGGVKAVLTVSLSPERFVPVIEDGDFEVPCAVVLPESLPRLCSGLPAALTPNAERRPAKAANVIAVYGSGKHKVCFSAHIDTKPGTPGALDNASGVAVLLAMAEKLSGRELPYRINALSISSTHLSYPSVVLFRHRS
;
A
#
# COMPACT_ATOMS: atom_id res chain seq x y z
N MET A 1 6.05 -10.77 20.89
CA MET A 1 5.08 -11.88 20.96
C MET A 1 5.76 -13.21 20.71
N GLN A 2 5.21 -14.31 21.23
CA GLN A 2 5.73 -15.66 21.03
C GLN A 2 4.60 -16.59 20.58
N GLY A 3 4.92 -17.56 19.73
CA GLY A 3 3.94 -18.53 19.23
C GLY A 3 4.55 -19.63 18.39
N GLU A 4 3.75 -20.67 18.14
CA GLU A 4 4.02 -21.68 17.13
C GLU A 4 4.03 -21.02 15.74
N LEU A 5 4.99 -21.41 14.91
CA LEU A 5 5.10 -20.94 13.53
C LEU A 5 4.42 -21.93 12.60
N LEU A 6 3.52 -21.41 11.75
CA LEU A 6 2.78 -22.17 10.76
C LEU A 6 3.18 -21.68 9.36
N CYS A 7 3.94 -22.49 8.62
CA CYS A 7 4.28 -22.20 7.22
C CYS A 7 3.07 -22.52 6.34
N VAL A 8 2.72 -21.60 5.43
CA VAL A 8 1.60 -21.74 4.49
C VAL A 8 2.05 -21.28 3.11
N SER A 9 1.83 -22.12 2.10
CA SER A 9 2.39 -21.97 0.76
C SER A 9 1.39 -21.66 -0.34
N SER A 10 0.09 -21.87 -0.08
CA SER A 10 -1.00 -21.69 -1.04
C SER A 10 -2.28 -21.20 -0.36
N ARG A 11 -3.21 -20.61 -1.14
CA ARG A 11 -4.48 -20.11 -0.62
C ARG A 11 -5.35 -21.24 -0.05
N GLU A 12 -5.37 -22.39 -0.70
CA GLU A 12 -6.10 -23.58 -0.25
C GLU A 12 -5.62 -24.06 1.12
N GLU A 13 -4.31 -24.01 1.36
CA GLU A 13 -3.71 -24.32 2.66
C GLU A 13 -4.12 -23.28 3.70
N LEU A 14 -4.04 -21.98 3.35
CA LEU A 14 -4.42 -20.89 4.25
C LEU A 14 -5.89 -20.98 4.71
N ARG A 15 -6.80 -21.35 3.81
CA ARG A 15 -8.24 -21.55 4.13
C ARG A 15 -8.49 -22.65 5.17
N ARG A 16 -7.64 -23.68 5.21
CA ARG A 16 -7.84 -24.88 6.04
C ARG A 16 -7.01 -24.87 7.31
N ALA A 17 -5.94 -24.09 7.33
CA ALA A 17 -4.98 -24.15 8.41
C ALA A 17 -5.53 -23.53 9.71
N PRO A 18 -5.19 -24.09 10.89
CA PRO A 18 -5.59 -23.54 12.18
C PRO A 18 -4.71 -22.34 12.54
N VAL A 19 -4.96 -21.19 11.89
CA VAL A 19 -4.10 -20.00 11.98
C VAL A 19 -4.25 -19.20 13.30
N ALA A 20 -5.36 -19.42 14.02
CA ALA A 20 -5.67 -18.71 15.25
C ALA A 20 -4.58 -18.89 16.32
N GLY A 21 -4.09 -17.78 16.86
CA GLY A 21 -3.06 -17.78 17.91
C GLY A 21 -1.64 -18.11 17.44
N LYS A 22 -1.43 -18.34 16.15
CA LYS A 22 -0.12 -18.71 15.55
C LYS A 22 0.59 -17.53 14.90
N ILE A 23 1.89 -17.68 14.66
CA ILE A 23 2.65 -16.82 13.75
C ILE A 23 2.62 -17.50 12.38
N VAL A 24 1.98 -16.88 11.39
CA VAL A 24 1.81 -17.46 10.05
C VAL A 24 2.94 -16.99 9.14
N LEU A 25 3.69 -17.90 8.52
CA LEU A 25 4.70 -17.59 7.52
C LEU A 25 4.16 -17.89 6.12
N LEU A 26 3.96 -16.86 5.32
CA LEU A 26 3.57 -16.97 3.91
C LEU A 26 4.81 -17.22 3.04
N CYS A 27 4.78 -18.30 2.28
CA CYS A 27 5.81 -18.68 1.32
C CYS A 27 5.18 -19.20 0.02
N GLY A 28 6.00 -19.65 -0.93
CA GLY A 28 5.49 -20.22 -2.18
C GLY A 28 4.63 -19.24 -2.99
N GLU A 29 3.45 -19.68 -3.41
CA GLU A 29 2.46 -18.87 -4.16
C GLU A 29 2.11 -17.59 -3.39
N LEU A 30 1.92 -17.69 -2.07
CA LEU A 30 1.50 -16.58 -1.22
C LEU A 30 2.57 -15.50 -1.03
N ALA A 31 3.79 -15.71 -1.53
CA ALA A 31 4.90 -14.77 -1.49
C ALA A 31 5.52 -14.56 -2.88
N SER A 32 4.72 -14.67 -3.95
CA SER A 32 5.16 -14.52 -5.33
C SER A 32 4.97 -13.10 -5.90
N GLU A 33 4.07 -12.32 -5.31
CA GLU A 33 3.74 -10.95 -5.72
C GLU A 33 3.30 -10.10 -4.51
N PRO A 34 3.30 -8.76 -4.59
CA PRO A 34 2.77 -7.93 -3.52
C PRO A 34 1.23 -8.02 -3.46
N LEU A 35 0.70 -8.06 -2.24
CA LEU A 35 -0.74 -7.95 -2.00
C LEU A 35 -1.16 -6.48 -2.09
N MET A 36 -2.24 -6.25 -2.82
CA MET A 36 -2.77 -4.92 -3.01
C MET A 36 -3.43 -4.40 -1.72
N PRO A 37 -3.17 -3.15 -1.30
CA PRO A 37 -3.77 -2.59 -0.10
C PRO A 37 -5.30 -2.64 -0.15
N LYS A 38 -5.92 -2.97 0.99
CA LYS A 38 -7.38 -3.14 1.10
C LYS A 38 -8.15 -1.91 0.62
N GLY A 39 -7.62 -0.72 0.89
CA GLY A 39 -8.21 0.56 0.52
C GLY A 39 -8.04 0.96 -0.95
N PHE A 40 -7.27 0.21 -1.74
CA PHE A 40 -7.00 0.57 -3.13
C PHE A 40 -8.15 0.21 -4.07
N VAL A 41 -9.09 1.14 -4.26
CA VAL A 41 -10.37 0.91 -4.97
C VAL A 41 -10.25 0.69 -6.48
N PHE A 42 -9.11 1.01 -7.10
CA PHE A 42 -8.96 0.96 -8.56
C PHE A 42 -8.66 -0.44 -9.09
N TRP A 43 -7.92 -1.22 -8.32
CA TRP A 43 -7.57 -2.60 -8.65
C TRP A 43 -7.37 -3.34 -7.34
N ASN A 44 -8.23 -4.28 -6.99
CA ASN A 44 -8.09 -5.06 -5.76
C ASN A 44 -8.62 -6.48 -6.00
N PRO A 45 -7.76 -7.40 -6.46
CA PRO A 45 -8.14 -8.75 -6.86
C PRO A 45 -8.84 -9.52 -5.73
N GLU A 46 -9.75 -10.42 -6.09
CA GLU A 46 -10.48 -11.23 -5.09
C GLU A 46 -9.54 -12.09 -4.26
N GLU A 47 -8.49 -12.60 -4.90
CA GLU A 47 -7.44 -13.42 -4.30
C GLU A 47 -6.69 -12.66 -3.21
N HIS A 48 -6.34 -11.40 -3.44
CA HIS A 48 -5.63 -10.56 -2.46
C HIS A 48 -6.54 -10.26 -1.27
N ARG A 49 -7.80 -9.89 -1.54
CA ARG A 49 -8.80 -9.62 -0.50
C ARG A 49 -9.06 -10.83 0.38
N GLU A 50 -9.10 -12.02 -0.22
CA GLU A 50 -9.29 -13.26 0.51
C GLU A 50 -8.11 -13.56 1.44
N ILE A 51 -6.87 -13.49 0.94
CA ILE A 51 -5.66 -13.71 1.75
C ILE A 51 -5.66 -12.74 2.94
N ILE A 52 -5.87 -11.45 2.68
CA ILE A 52 -5.90 -10.43 3.74
C ILE A 52 -7.01 -10.72 4.75
N SER A 53 -8.23 -11.03 4.28
CA SER A 53 -9.36 -11.37 5.15
C SER A 53 -9.10 -12.58 6.03
N LEU A 54 -8.52 -13.66 5.49
CA LEU A 54 -8.19 -14.86 6.24
C LEU A 54 -7.16 -14.57 7.35
N LEU A 55 -6.20 -13.69 7.09
CA LEU A 55 -5.17 -13.32 8.07
C LEU A 55 -5.73 -12.42 9.17
N GLU A 56 -6.49 -11.38 8.82
CA GLU A 56 -7.04 -10.42 9.78
C GLU A 56 -8.17 -11.02 10.62
N ASN A 57 -9.05 -11.81 10.01
CA ASN A 57 -10.19 -12.41 10.70
C ASN A 57 -9.87 -13.78 11.30
N GLY A 58 -8.73 -14.38 10.95
CA GLY A 58 -8.31 -15.70 11.42
C GLY A 58 -7.75 -15.73 12.84
N GLY A 59 -7.60 -14.59 13.51
CA GLY A 59 -7.02 -14.51 14.86
C GLY A 59 -5.51 -14.78 14.88
N VAL A 60 -4.82 -14.49 13.78
CA VAL A 60 -3.36 -14.64 13.65
C VAL A 60 -2.63 -13.70 14.61
N LYS A 61 -1.57 -14.17 15.28
CA LYS A 61 -0.75 -13.30 16.17
C LYS A 61 0.16 -12.36 15.38
N ALA A 62 0.79 -12.88 14.33
CA ALA A 62 1.63 -12.12 13.41
C ALA A 62 1.78 -12.86 12.09
N VAL A 63 2.11 -12.10 11.05
CA VAL A 63 2.41 -12.61 9.71
C VAL A 63 3.88 -12.38 9.38
N LEU A 64 4.55 -13.42 8.92
CA LEU A 64 5.85 -13.32 8.26
C LEU A 64 5.64 -13.58 6.77
N THR A 65 6.35 -12.85 5.91
CA THR A 65 6.34 -13.12 4.47
C THR A 65 7.75 -13.35 3.99
N VAL A 66 7.95 -14.35 3.13
CA VAL A 66 9.20 -14.45 2.38
C VAL A 66 9.31 -13.23 1.47
N SER A 67 10.49 -12.63 1.42
CA SER A 67 10.75 -11.48 0.57
C SER A 67 10.54 -11.79 -0.91
N LEU A 68 9.97 -10.83 -1.64
CA LEU A 68 9.87 -10.86 -3.11
C LEU A 68 11.24 -10.74 -3.81
N SER A 69 12.30 -10.46 -3.06
CA SER A 69 13.68 -10.44 -3.55
C SER A 69 14.56 -11.30 -2.65
N PRO A 70 15.45 -12.14 -3.21
CA PRO A 70 16.28 -13.04 -2.42
C PRO A 70 17.33 -12.30 -1.56
N GLU A 71 17.75 -11.10 -1.96
CA GLU A 71 18.86 -10.37 -1.32
C GLU A 71 18.43 -9.13 -0.54
N ARG A 72 17.17 -8.73 -0.69
CA ARG A 72 16.62 -7.48 -0.10
C ARG A 72 15.30 -7.78 0.56
N PHE A 73 14.96 -7.05 1.62
CA PHE A 73 13.64 -7.12 2.24
C PHE A 73 12.62 -6.36 1.39
N VAL A 74 11.97 -7.06 0.47
CA VAL A 74 10.90 -6.53 -0.37
C VAL A 74 9.59 -7.13 0.15
N PRO A 75 8.68 -6.30 0.70
CA PRO A 75 7.48 -6.79 1.36
C PRO A 75 6.46 -7.36 0.37
N VAL A 76 5.76 -8.40 0.83
CA VAL A 76 4.51 -8.88 0.21
C VAL A 76 3.33 -8.03 0.69
N ILE A 77 3.31 -7.65 1.97
CA ILE A 77 2.27 -6.79 2.56
C ILE A 77 2.85 -5.40 2.77
N GLU A 78 2.36 -4.43 1.99
CA GLU A 78 2.69 -3.02 2.13
C GLU A 78 1.39 -2.20 2.19
N ASP A 79 0.61 -2.44 3.25
CA ASP A 79 -0.68 -1.81 3.49
C ASP A 79 -0.68 -1.17 4.88
N GLY A 80 -0.82 0.15 4.90
CA GLY A 80 -0.91 0.94 6.11
C GLY A 80 -2.15 0.61 6.92
N ASP A 81 -3.17 -0.01 6.35
CA ASP A 81 -4.41 -0.38 7.02
C ASP A 81 -4.45 -1.87 7.42
N PHE A 82 -3.36 -2.63 7.22
CA PHE A 82 -3.26 -4.02 7.67
C PHE A 82 -3.13 -4.12 9.20
N GLU A 83 -4.06 -4.83 9.83
CA GLU A 83 -4.25 -4.83 11.29
C GLU A 83 -3.31 -5.79 12.03
N VAL A 84 -2.88 -6.86 11.37
CA VAL A 84 -2.05 -7.89 12.00
C VAL A 84 -0.57 -7.46 11.92
N PRO A 85 0.22 -7.58 13.01
CA PRO A 85 1.65 -7.32 12.96
C PRO A 85 2.33 -8.17 11.88
N CYS A 86 3.06 -7.54 10.96
CA CYS A 86 3.73 -8.23 9.87
C CYS A 86 5.22 -7.88 9.75
N ALA A 87 6.01 -8.82 9.24
CA ALA A 87 7.43 -8.61 8.93
C ALA A 87 7.88 -9.45 7.73
N VAL A 88 8.98 -9.05 7.11
CA VAL A 88 9.58 -9.72 5.95
C VAL A 88 10.80 -10.51 6.40
N VAL A 89 10.98 -11.72 5.88
CA VAL A 89 12.17 -12.55 6.07
C VAL A 89 12.81 -12.87 4.73
N LEU A 90 14.12 -13.10 4.72
CA LEU A 90 14.82 -13.54 3.52
C LEU A 90 14.68 -15.07 3.33
N PRO A 91 14.74 -15.58 2.09
CA PRO A 91 14.54 -17.00 1.79
C PRO A 91 15.48 -17.95 2.55
N GLU A 92 16.71 -17.54 2.84
CA GLU A 92 17.67 -18.34 3.60
C GLU A 92 17.23 -18.64 5.04
N SER A 93 16.28 -17.88 5.57
CA SER A 93 15.70 -18.13 6.91
C SER A 93 14.64 -19.23 6.88
N LEU A 94 14.11 -19.61 5.71
CA LEU A 94 13.01 -20.58 5.58
C LEU A 94 13.29 -21.93 6.23
N PRO A 95 14.46 -22.59 6.03
CA PRO A 95 14.71 -23.90 6.63
C PRO A 95 14.63 -23.88 8.16
N ARG A 96 15.08 -22.77 8.77
CA ARG A 96 15.03 -22.58 10.22
C ARG A 96 13.63 -22.23 10.71
N LEU A 97 12.90 -21.41 9.96
CA LEU A 97 11.54 -20.99 10.34
C LEU A 97 10.53 -22.13 10.20
N CYS A 98 10.68 -22.99 9.18
CA CYS A 98 9.81 -24.15 8.98
C CYS A 98 10.28 -25.41 9.73
N SER A 99 11.22 -25.29 10.69
CA SER A 99 11.71 -26.43 11.47
C SER A 99 10.76 -26.87 12.60
N GLY A 100 9.57 -26.26 12.72
CA GLY A 100 8.58 -26.53 13.78
C GLY A 100 8.93 -25.96 15.16
N LEU A 101 9.98 -25.14 15.25
CA LEU A 101 10.35 -24.47 16.50
C LEU A 101 9.43 -23.26 16.76
N PRO A 102 9.10 -22.97 18.02
CA PRO A 102 8.39 -21.75 18.38
C PRO A 102 9.26 -20.52 18.05
N ALA A 103 8.61 -19.45 17.61
CA ALA A 103 9.27 -18.20 17.24
C ALA A 103 8.86 -17.07 18.19
N ALA A 104 9.80 -16.14 18.39
CA ALA A 104 9.57 -14.87 19.06
C ALA A 104 9.72 -13.75 18.03
N LEU A 105 8.68 -12.93 17.89
CA LEU A 105 8.68 -11.74 17.04
C LEU A 105 8.54 -10.49 17.91
N THR A 106 9.43 -9.52 17.73
CA THR A 106 9.36 -8.22 18.40
C THR A 106 9.27 -7.13 17.32
N PRO A 107 8.04 -6.70 16.95
CA PRO A 107 7.87 -5.58 16.03
C PRO A 107 8.38 -4.30 16.69
N ASN A 108 9.25 -3.58 15.99
CA ASN A 108 9.65 -2.24 16.36
C ASN A 108 9.05 -1.24 15.37
N ALA A 109 7.74 -1.08 15.48
CA ALA A 109 6.95 -0.20 14.60
C ALA A 109 5.84 0.47 15.42
N GLU A 110 5.44 1.65 14.99
CA GLU A 110 4.37 2.43 15.62
C GLU A 110 3.49 3.07 14.56
N ARG A 111 2.20 3.24 14.87
CA ARG A 111 1.26 4.01 14.05
C ARG A 111 1.11 5.40 14.68
N ARG A 112 1.32 6.44 13.88
CA ARG A 112 1.18 7.83 14.31
C ARG A 112 0.14 8.55 13.45
N PRO A 113 -0.76 9.35 14.04
CA PRO A 113 -1.61 10.25 13.28
C PRO A 113 -0.76 11.18 12.42
N ALA A 114 -1.09 11.28 11.14
CA ALA A 114 -0.43 12.16 10.19
C ALA A 114 -1.45 13.14 9.60
N LYS A 115 -0.98 14.32 9.21
CA LYS A 115 -1.76 15.31 8.47
C LYS A 115 -1.22 15.40 7.05
N ALA A 116 -2.12 15.42 6.09
CA ALA A 116 -1.83 15.58 4.68
C ALA A 116 -2.72 16.72 4.12
N ALA A 117 -2.32 17.35 3.02
CA ALA A 117 -3.04 18.45 2.41
C ALA A 117 -3.05 18.32 0.89
N ASN A 118 -4.24 18.48 0.30
CA ASN A 118 -4.38 18.62 -1.14
C ASN A 118 -4.23 20.10 -1.52
N VAL A 119 -3.46 20.39 -2.57
CA VAL A 119 -3.33 21.73 -3.14
C VAL A 119 -4.17 21.80 -4.40
N ILE A 120 -5.08 22.75 -4.47
CA ILE A 120 -5.98 22.94 -5.63
C ILE A 120 -5.74 24.33 -6.21
N ALA A 121 -5.36 24.38 -7.48
CA ALA A 121 -5.37 25.60 -8.28
C ALA A 121 -6.55 25.56 -9.25
N VAL A 122 -7.27 26.67 -9.37
CA VAL A 122 -8.41 26.83 -10.26
C VAL A 122 -8.12 27.94 -11.26
N TYR A 123 -8.34 27.68 -12.54
CA TYR A 123 -8.11 28.63 -13.62
C TYR A 123 -9.30 28.70 -14.58
N GLY A 124 -9.68 29.90 -15.02
CA GLY A 124 -10.82 30.13 -15.89
C GLY A 124 -12.18 30.03 -15.20
N SER A 125 -13.23 30.45 -15.90
CA SER A 125 -14.61 30.56 -15.37
C SER A 125 -15.63 29.74 -16.16
N GLY A 126 -15.19 28.93 -17.13
CA GLY A 126 -16.05 28.14 -18.00
C GLY A 126 -17.01 27.20 -17.26
N LYS A 127 -18.14 26.90 -17.89
CA LYS A 127 -19.19 26.03 -17.31
C LYS A 127 -18.73 24.58 -17.18
N HIS A 128 -17.89 24.12 -18.11
CA HIS A 128 -17.35 22.76 -18.12
C HIS A 128 -16.04 22.71 -17.34
N LYS A 129 -15.91 21.72 -16.45
CA LYS A 129 -14.72 21.52 -15.62
C LYS A 129 -13.81 20.47 -16.24
N VAL A 130 -12.51 20.76 -16.29
CA VAL A 130 -11.46 19.79 -16.65
C VAL A 130 -10.51 19.67 -15.46
N CYS A 131 -10.26 18.46 -15.00
CA CYS A 131 -9.38 18.21 -13.86
C CYS A 131 -8.10 17.51 -14.33
N PHE A 132 -6.95 18.04 -13.92
CA PHE A 132 -5.66 17.39 -14.07
C PHE A 132 -5.09 17.15 -12.67
N SER A 133 -4.49 15.98 -12.45
CA SER A 133 -3.99 15.60 -11.13
C SER A 133 -2.61 14.99 -11.18
N ALA A 134 -1.82 15.30 -10.15
CA ALA A 134 -0.58 14.64 -9.79
C ALA A 134 -0.55 14.51 -8.26
N HIS A 135 0.37 13.70 -7.74
CA HIS A 135 0.57 13.59 -6.29
C HIS A 135 1.93 14.17 -5.88
N ILE A 136 2.02 14.70 -4.66
CA ILE A 136 3.22 15.39 -4.14
C ILE A 136 4.04 14.57 -3.16
N ASP A 137 3.46 13.51 -2.63
CA ASP A 137 4.13 12.57 -1.75
C ASP A 137 5.00 11.59 -2.54
N THR A 138 5.96 10.94 -1.88
CA THR A 138 6.72 9.83 -2.47
C THR A 138 6.84 8.68 -1.47
N LYS A 139 7.05 7.46 -2.00
CA LYS A 139 7.35 6.30 -1.19
C LYS A 139 8.60 6.55 -0.33
N PRO A 140 8.64 6.10 0.94
CA PRO A 140 9.86 6.16 1.74
C PRO A 140 11.05 5.53 1.02
N GLY A 141 12.20 6.20 1.08
CA GLY A 141 13.44 5.72 0.46
C GLY A 141 13.53 5.93 -1.06
N THR A 142 12.54 6.58 -1.69
CA THR A 142 12.63 6.96 -3.10
C THR A 142 12.73 8.48 -3.26
N PRO A 143 13.42 8.99 -4.30
CA PRO A 143 13.50 10.43 -4.55
C PRO A 143 12.22 11.03 -5.14
N GLY A 144 11.25 10.21 -5.56
CA GLY A 144 9.97 10.66 -6.12
C GLY A 144 10.02 11.38 -7.47
N ALA A 145 11.17 11.34 -8.16
CA ALA A 145 11.39 12.11 -9.39
C ALA A 145 10.40 11.73 -10.50
N LEU A 146 10.27 10.43 -10.79
CA LEU A 146 9.28 9.94 -11.76
C LEU A 146 7.89 9.85 -11.12
N ASP A 147 7.80 9.30 -9.91
CA ASP A 147 6.55 9.07 -9.17
C ASP A 147 6.49 9.96 -7.90
N ASN A 148 5.90 11.15 -7.93
CA ASN A 148 5.25 11.79 -9.10
C ASN A 148 5.62 13.27 -9.27
N ALA A 149 6.85 13.63 -8.92
CA ALA A 149 7.36 14.98 -9.15
C ALA A 149 7.32 15.36 -10.64
N SER A 150 7.50 14.39 -11.55
CA SER A 150 7.35 14.59 -12.99
C SER A 150 5.95 15.08 -13.37
N GLY A 151 4.88 14.47 -12.83
CA GLY A 151 3.51 14.91 -13.04
C GLY A 151 3.25 16.29 -12.45
N VAL A 152 3.79 16.59 -11.26
CA VAL A 152 3.71 17.93 -10.65
C VAL A 152 4.39 18.97 -11.54
N ALA A 153 5.57 18.67 -12.08
CA ALA A 153 6.29 19.57 -12.98
C ALA A 153 5.48 19.85 -14.26
N VAL A 154 4.81 18.84 -14.82
CA VAL A 154 3.90 19.01 -15.97
C VAL A 154 2.72 19.92 -15.60
N LEU A 155 2.10 19.75 -14.43
CA LEU A 155 1.00 20.62 -14.00
C LEU A 155 1.43 22.09 -13.86
N LEU A 156 2.61 22.33 -13.28
CA LEU A 156 3.15 23.68 -13.10
C LEU A 156 3.52 24.33 -14.45
N ALA A 157 4.18 23.59 -15.34
CA ALA A 157 4.51 24.06 -16.69
C ALA A 157 3.24 24.35 -17.51
N MET A 158 2.21 23.52 -17.38
CA MET A 158 0.92 23.76 -18.01
C MET A 158 0.26 25.04 -17.48
N ALA A 159 0.28 25.26 -16.16
CA ALA A 159 -0.26 26.48 -15.55
C ALA A 159 0.46 27.74 -16.07
N GLU A 160 1.80 27.71 -16.17
CA GLU A 160 2.59 28.79 -16.76
C GLU A 160 2.18 29.08 -18.22
N LYS A 161 2.06 28.03 -19.05
CA LYS A 161 1.71 28.18 -20.48
C LYS A 161 0.29 28.68 -20.70
N LEU A 162 -0.65 28.34 -19.82
CA LEU A 162 -2.06 28.73 -19.91
C LEU A 162 -2.33 30.10 -19.29
N SER A 163 -1.42 30.63 -18.47
CA SER A 163 -1.57 31.92 -17.81
C SER A 163 -1.87 33.04 -18.81
N GLY A 164 -2.85 33.87 -18.48
CA GLY A 164 -3.30 34.99 -19.31
C GLY A 164 -4.14 34.61 -20.53
N ARG A 165 -4.38 33.31 -20.79
CA ARG A 165 -5.25 32.85 -21.87
C ARG A 165 -6.69 32.70 -21.42
N GLU A 166 -7.64 33.18 -22.21
CA GLU A 166 -9.05 32.85 -22.02
C GLU A 166 -9.33 31.42 -22.50
N LEU A 167 -10.02 30.64 -21.68
CA LEU A 167 -10.38 29.26 -21.97
C LEU A 167 -11.89 29.09 -21.79
N PRO A 168 -12.56 28.29 -22.64
CA PRO A 168 -13.99 28.00 -22.47
C PRO A 168 -14.26 27.02 -21.31
N TYR A 169 -13.21 26.55 -20.63
CA TYR A 169 -13.25 25.58 -19.54
C TYR A 169 -12.81 26.22 -18.22
N ARG A 170 -13.28 25.65 -17.11
CA ARG A 170 -12.67 25.82 -15.79
C ARG A 170 -11.70 24.67 -15.56
N ILE A 171 -10.43 24.97 -15.38
CA ILE A 171 -9.39 23.98 -15.11
C ILE A 171 -9.16 23.90 -13.60
N ASN A 172 -9.18 22.68 -13.08
CA ASN A 172 -8.73 22.36 -11.72
C ASN A 172 -7.43 21.58 -11.83
N ALA A 173 -6.31 22.15 -11.37
CA ALA A 173 -5.06 21.42 -11.18
C ALA A 173 -4.98 21.00 -9.71
N LEU A 174 -4.96 19.69 -9.48
CA LEU A 174 -4.99 19.09 -8.16
C LEU A 174 -3.67 18.40 -7.86
N SER A 175 -3.01 18.84 -6.81
CA SER A 175 -1.90 18.14 -6.20
C SER A 175 -2.41 17.38 -4.98
N ILE A 176 -2.45 16.06 -5.08
CA ILE A 176 -2.96 15.19 -4.03
C ILE A 176 -1.81 14.80 -3.12
N SER A 177 -1.96 14.95 -1.81
CA SER A 177 -1.08 14.25 -0.87
C SER A 177 -1.75 12.94 -0.51
N SER A 178 -1.22 11.79 -0.90
CA SER A 178 -1.63 10.50 -0.36
C SER A 178 -0.70 10.06 0.77
N THR A 179 -1.17 9.16 1.61
CA THR A 179 -0.23 8.28 2.30
C THR A 179 -0.04 7.12 1.33
N HIS A 180 1.17 6.96 0.78
CA HIS A 180 1.54 5.88 -0.15
C HIS A 180 1.11 4.47 0.29
N LEU A 181 0.78 4.32 1.58
CA LEU A 181 0.42 3.05 2.21
C LEU A 181 -1.09 2.80 2.32
N SER A 182 -1.97 3.82 2.18
CA SER A 182 -3.42 3.64 2.41
C SER A 182 -4.31 4.36 1.38
N TYR A 183 -3.74 5.14 0.46
CA TYR A 183 -4.47 5.89 -0.59
C TYR A 183 -5.71 6.72 -0.15
N PRO A 184 -5.76 7.33 1.04
CA PRO A 184 -7.00 7.89 1.60
C PRO A 184 -7.47 9.16 0.86
N SER A 185 -6.55 9.92 0.28
CA SER A 185 -6.82 11.28 -0.23
C SER A 185 -7.45 11.30 -1.62
N VAL A 186 -7.19 10.30 -2.47
CA VAL A 186 -7.84 10.14 -3.77
C VAL A 186 -9.32 9.81 -3.57
N VAL A 187 -9.63 8.96 -2.59
CA VAL A 187 -11.00 8.59 -2.21
C VAL A 187 -11.75 9.80 -1.62
N LEU A 188 -11.10 10.55 -0.72
CA LEU A 188 -11.69 11.75 -0.10
C LEU A 188 -12.01 12.87 -1.11
N PHE A 189 -11.18 13.07 -2.14
CA PHE A 189 -11.47 14.07 -3.18
C PHE A 189 -12.73 13.71 -3.98
N ARG A 190 -12.88 12.44 -4.37
CA ARG A 190 -14.04 11.96 -5.15
C ARG A 190 -15.38 12.17 -4.43
N HIS A 191 -15.41 12.10 -3.09
CA HIS A 191 -16.62 12.35 -2.32
C HIS A 191 -16.99 13.85 -2.19
N ARG A 192 -16.06 14.77 -2.51
CA ARG A 192 -16.24 16.22 -2.35
C ARG A 192 -16.31 16.99 -3.68
N SER A 193 -15.98 16.35 -4.81
CA SER A 193 -15.96 16.92 -6.16
C SER A 193 -17.27 16.68 -6.91
#